data_AF-A0A7C4GKR0-F1
#
_entry.id   AF-A0A7C4GKR0-F1
#
_cell.length_a   1.000
_cell.length_b   1.000
_cell.length_c   1.000
_cell.angle_alpha   90.00
_cell.angle_beta   90.00
_cell.angle_gamma   90.00
#
_symmetry.space_group_name_H-M   'P 1'
#
loop_
_entity.id
_entity.type
_entity.pdbx_description
1 polymer ?
#
loop_
_entity_poly.entity_id
_entity_poly.type
_entity_poly.pdbx_seq_one_letter_code
_entity_poly.pdbx_strand_id
1 'polypeptide(L)'
;MSEVWISKFYELKDVKISKEKNRIMIETSPDKIVETCRFITTKLGIHHLVTITGIDEGEKICIIYHFWGQHNFVNILVRIEKTNPRINSITNVVPGAIFYEAEVHDMLGVIFEGNSLMEGRLLLPDTYPSDLPPPLRKEANPEEIRRRMGLE
;
A
#
# COMPACT_ATOMS: atom_id res chain seq x y z
N MET A 1 5.64 19.31 13.95
CA MET A 1 4.26 19.71 13.62
C MET A 1 3.62 20.46 14.77
N SER A 2 2.81 21.49 14.51
CA SER A 2 2.04 22.16 15.57
C SER A 2 0.90 21.27 16.09
N GLU A 3 0.53 21.41 17.36
CA GLU A 3 -0.57 20.62 17.96
C GLU A 3 -1.91 20.87 17.26
N VAL A 4 -2.14 22.10 16.80
CA VAL A 4 -3.32 22.50 16.01
C VAL A 4 -3.41 21.76 14.66
N TRP A 5 -2.28 21.35 14.10
CA TRP A 5 -2.28 20.59 12.86
C TRP A 5 -2.49 19.09 13.11
N ILE A 6 -1.95 18.58 14.22
CA ILE A 6 -2.15 17.20 14.64
C ILE A 6 -3.62 16.95 15.02
N SER A 7 -4.30 17.93 15.62
CA SER A 7 -5.72 17.80 16.00
C SER A 7 -6.63 17.54 14.80
N LYS A 8 -6.25 18.01 13.59
CA LYS A 8 -7.03 17.78 12.37
C LYS A 8 -7.12 16.30 12.00
N PHE A 9 -6.12 15.47 12.30
CA PHE A 9 -6.22 14.03 12.02
C PHE A 9 -7.36 13.36 12.78
N TYR A 10 -7.71 13.87 13.96
CA TYR A 10 -8.81 13.34 14.77
C TYR A 10 -10.20 13.71 14.23
N GLU A 11 -10.28 14.48 13.13
CA GLU A 11 -11.53 14.64 12.35
C GLU A 11 -11.87 13.38 11.55
N LEU A 12 -10.88 12.51 11.27
CA LEU A 12 -11.12 11.20 10.65
C LEU A 12 -11.86 10.29 11.62
N LYS A 13 -12.99 9.75 11.17
CA LYS A 13 -13.83 8.84 11.95
C LYS A 13 -13.49 7.37 11.69
N ASP A 14 -13.58 6.57 12.74
CA ASP A 14 -13.32 5.12 12.77
C ASP A 14 -11.96 4.74 12.13
N VAL A 15 -10.94 5.53 12.45
CA VAL A 15 -9.54 5.21 12.23
C VAL A 15 -8.80 5.25 13.55
N LYS A 16 -7.76 4.44 13.70
CA LYS A 16 -6.90 4.45 14.87
C LYS A 16 -5.67 5.29 14.57
N ILE A 17 -5.44 6.32 15.37
CA ILE A 17 -4.32 7.25 15.19
C ILE A 17 -3.33 7.08 16.34
N SER A 18 -2.07 6.88 16.03
CA SER A 18 -0.97 6.95 17.00
C SER A 18 0.12 7.90 16.55
N LYS A 19 0.81 8.50 17.53
CA LYS A 19 1.86 9.48 17.31
C LYS A 19 3.18 8.94 17.85
N GLU A 20 4.21 9.02 17.02
CA GLU A 20 5.60 8.84 17.40
C GLU A 20 6.38 10.14 17.16
N LYS A 21 7.66 10.19 17.58
CA LYS A 21 8.47 11.42 17.60
C LYS A 21 8.41 12.24 16.29
N ASN A 22 8.47 11.58 15.14
CA ASN A 22 8.45 12.20 13.80
C ASN A 22 7.47 11.52 12.82
N ARG A 23 6.50 10.75 13.34
CA ARG A 23 5.59 9.95 12.53
C ARG A 23 4.17 9.97 13.11
N ILE A 24 3.19 10.06 12.24
CA ILE A 24 1.79 9.76 12.56
C ILE A 24 1.43 8.46 11.85
N MET A 25 0.87 7.52 12.60
CA MET A 25 0.34 6.28 12.06
C MET A 25 -1.18 6.37 12.08
N ILE A 26 -1.82 6.05 10.95
CA ILE A 26 -3.27 6.02 10.78
C ILE A 26 -3.63 4.62 10.32
N GLU A 27 -4.22 3.82 11.18
CA GLU A 27 -4.73 2.50 10.83
C GLU A 27 -6.21 2.62 10.44
N THR A 28 -6.53 2.21 9.21
CA THR A 28 -7.86 2.33 8.61
C THR A 28 -8.32 1.00 8.01
N SER A 29 -9.62 0.89 7.74
CA SER A 29 -10.20 -0.26 7.05
C SER A 29 -10.07 -0.12 5.52
N PRO A 30 -10.07 -1.23 4.76
CA PRO A 30 -9.91 -1.22 3.30
C PRO A 30 -10.93 -0.34 2.56
N ASP A 31 -12.17 -0.30 3.03
CA ASP A 31 -13.26 0.50 2.47
C ASP A 31 -13.03 2.02 2.63
N LYS A 32 -12.22 2.43 3.61
CA LYS A 32 -11.96 3.83 3.94
C LYS A 32 -10.65 4.38 3.38
N ILE A 33 -9.86 3.57 2.68
CA ILE A 33 -8.52 4.00 2.25
C ILE A 33 -8.56 5.23 1.34
N VAL A 34 -9.48 5.25 0.37
CA VAL A 34 -9.63 6.36 -0.58
C VAL A 34 -10.09 7.63 0.15
N GLU A 35 -11.03 7.52 1.08
CA GLU A 35 -11.48 8.64 1.91
C GLU A 35 -10.34 9.18 2.80
N THR A 36 -9.58 8.28 3.42
CA THR A 36 -8.44 8.63 4.29
C THR A 36 -7.36 9.37 3.50
N CYS A 37 -6.97 8.87 2.32
CA CYS A 37 -6.03 9.56 1.43
C CYS A 37 -6.60 10.88 0.91
N ARG A 38 -7.91 10.97 0.62
CA ARG A 38 -8.57 12.21 0.20
C ARG A 38 -8.55 13.25 1.31
N PHE A 39 -8.78 12.85 2.55
CA PHE A 39 -8.70 13.74 3.69
C PHE A 39 -7.28 14.32 3.83
N ILE A 40 -6.26 13.47 3.77
CA ILE A 40 -4.86 13.88 3.89
C ILE A 40 -4.43 14.83 2.76
N THR A 41 -4.80 14.52 1.53
CA THR A 41 -4.47 15.38 0.37
C THR A 41 -5.25 16.70 0.39
N THR A 42 -6.56 16.68 0.66
CA THR A 42 -7.41 17.88 0.51
C THR A 42 -7.49 18.75 1.76
N LYS A 43 -7.60 18.15 2.95
CA LYS A 43 -7.76 18.90 4.22
C LYS A 43 -6.43 19.26 4.86
N LEU A 44 -5.44 18.38 4.73
CA LEU A 44 -4.12 18.59 5.32
C LEU A 44 -3.09 19.12 4.33
N GLY A 45 -3.39 19.09 3.02
CA GLY A 45 -2.51 19.58 1.97
C GLY A 45 -1.25 18.75 1.78
N ILE A 46 -1.27 17.47 2.16
CA ILE A 46 -0.12 16.56 2.01
C ILE A 46 -0.28 15.80 0.69
N HIS A 47 0.53 16.17 -0.30
CA HIS A 47 0.46 15.57 -1.65
C HIS A 47 1.64 14.65 -1.96
N HIS A 48 2.70 14.70 -1.17
CA HIS A 48 3.91 13.93 -1.43
C HIS A 48 3.76 12.51 -0.88
N LEU A 49 3.33 11.58 -1.74
CA LEU A 49 3.44 10.15 -1.53
C LEU A 49 4.89 9.74 -1.80
N VAL A 50 5.58 9.24 -0.77
CA VAL A 50 6.98 8.83 -0.83
C VAL A 50 7.12 7.42 -1.40
N THR A 51 6.30 6.49 -0.90
CA THR A 51 6.26 5.10 -1.34
C THR A 51 5.02 4.38 -0.79
N ILE A 52 4.73 3.19 -1.32
CA ILE A 52 3.78 2.23 -0.73
C ILE A 52 4.56 0.95 -0.39
N THR A 53 4.46 0.51 0.86
CA THR A 53 5.08 -0.74 1.30
C THR A 53 4.00 -1.80 1.46
N GLY A 54 4.19 -2.97 0.85
CA GLY A 54 3.39 -4.16 1.13
C GLY A 54 4.16 -5.14 2.03
N ILE A 55 3.47 -5.77 2.98
CA ILE A 55 4.03 -6.72 3.93
C ILE A 55 3.10 -7.93 4.06
N ASP A 56 3.62 -9.13 3.81
CA ASP A 56 2.91 -10.38 4.12
C ASP A 56 3.01 -10.67 5.63
N GLU A 57 1.90 -10.51 6.36
CA GLU A 57 1.80 -10.79 7.79
C GLU A 57 1.42 -12.25 8.09
N GLY A 58 1.25 -13.10 7.08
CA GLY A 58 0.75 -14.48 7.21
C GLY A 58 -0.68 -14.56 6.70
N GLU A 59 -1.67 -14.39 7.55
CA GLU A 59 -3.10 -14.42 7.16
C GLU A 59 -3.54 -13.16 6.39
N LYS A 60 -2.83 -12.05 6.58
CA LYS A 60 -3.16 -10.74 6.02
C LYS A 60 -2.00 -10.14 5.25
N ILE A 61 -2.32 -9.28 4.31
CA ILE A 61 -1.36 -8.37 3.68
C ILE A 61 -1.58 -6.98 4.28
N CYS A 62 -0.52 -6.41 4.83
CA CYS A 62 -0.50 -5.04 5.32
C CYS A 62 0.07 -4.14 4.23
N ILE A 63 -0.66 -3.06 3.91
CA ILE A 63 -0.25 -2.06 2.94
C ILE A 63 -0.07 -0.75 3.70
N ILE A 64 1.07 -0.10 3.50
CA ILE A 64 1.45 1.14 4.17
C ILE A 64 1.68 2.22 3.12
N TYR A 65 0.85 3.25 3.13
CA TYR A 65 1.04 4.43 2.29
C TYR A 65 1.84 5.47 3.06
N HIS A 66 3.03 5.79 2.58
CA HIS A 66 3.95 6.70 3.24
C HIS A 66 3.85 8.10 2.63
N PHE A 67 3.28 9.04 3.36
CA PHE A 67 3.24 10.44 2.97
C PHE A 67 4.26 11.26 3.75
N TRP A 68 4.80 12.30 3.11
CA TRP A 68 5.67 13.27 3.76
C TRP A 68 5.04 14.67 3.69
N GLY A 69 4.83 15.28 4.85
CA GLY A 69 4.23 16.61 4.94
C GLY A 69 4.58 17.27 6.27
N GLN A 70 4.73 18.60 6.26
CA GLN A 70 4.98 19.38 7.48
C GLN A 70 6.17 18.85 8.32
N HIS A 71 7.23 18.41 7.65
CA HIS A 71 8.45 17.83 8.25
C HIS A 71 8.22 16.55 9.07
N ASN A 72 7.16 15.79 8.78
CA ASN A 72 6.84 14.53 9.44
C ASN A 72 6.36 13.49 8.42
N PHE A 73 6.52 12.21 8.76
CA PHE A 73 5.86 11.14 8.00
C PHE A 73 4.42 10.95 8.50
N VAL A 74 3.52 10.71 7.56
CA VAL A 74 2.16 10.26 7.81
C VAL A 74 2.00 8.92 7.11
N ASN A 75 1.90 7.85 7.89
CA ASN A 75 1.79 6.50 7.38
C ASN A 75 0.34 6.03 7.55
N ILE A 76 -0.30 5.66 6.45
CA ILE A 76 -1.64 5.08 6.47
C ILE A 76 -1.48 3.57 6.34
N LEU A 77 -1.89 2.82 7.35
CA LEU A 77 -1.84 1.38 7.40
C LEU A 77 -3.23 0.82 7.08
N VAL A 78 -3.28 -0.20 6.23
CA VAL A 78 -4.49 -0.97 5.95
C VAL A 78 -4.13 -2.45 5.83
N ARG A 79 -5.00 -3.31 6.37
CA ARG A 79 -4.83 -4.77 6.31
C ARG A 79 -5.96 -5.39 5.51
N ILE A 80 -5.61 -6.27 4.59
CA ILE A 80 -6.55 -7.04 3.77
C ILE A 80 -6.30 -8.54 3.94
N GLU A 81 -7.33 -9.35 3.74
CA GLU A 81 -7.22 -10.80 3.81
C GLU A 81 -6.34 -11.33 2.66
N LYS A 82 -5.37 -12.21 2.97
CA LYS A 82 -4.46 -12.76 1.94
C LYS A 82 -5.17 -13.70 0.97
N THR A 83 -6.29 -14.30 1.39
CA THR A 83 -7.09 -15.23 0.57
C THR A 83 -7.84 -14.54 -0.57
N ASN A 84 -8.18 -13.26 -0.41
CA ASN A 84 -8.79 -12.44 -1.45
C ASN A 84 -8.29 -10.98 -1.32
N PRO A 85 -7.02 -10.72 -1.70
CA PRO A 85 -6.36 -9.46 -1.41
C PRO A 85 -6.79 -8.38 -2.41
N ARG A 86 -7.93 -7.76 -2.15
CA ARG A 86 -8.52 -6.70 -2.97
C ARG A 86 -8.71 -5.42 -2.17
N ILE A 87 -8.45 -4.28 -2.80
CA ILE A 87 -8.66 -2.96 -2.23
C ILE A 87 -8.90 -1.93 -3.34
N ASN A 88 -9.59 -0.83 -3.03
CA ASN A 88 -9.71 0.28 -3.98
C ASN A 88 -8.37 0.99 -4.16
N SER A 89 -8.00 1.25 -5.41
CA SER A 89 -6.86 2.08 -5.78
C SER A 89 -7.07 3.51 -5.28
N ILE A 90 -5.99 4.17 -4.87
CA ILE A 90 -5.99 5.59 -4.52
C ILE A 90 -5.59 6.49 -5.70
N THR A 91 -5.37 5.94 -6.89
CA THR A 91 -4.91 6.69 -8.09
C THR A 91 -5.81 7.86 -8.48
N ASN A 92 -7.11 7.79 -8.18
CA ASN A 92 -8.06 8.89 -8.37
C ASN A 92 -7.84 10.09 -7.42
N VAL A 93 -7.10 9.90 -6.32
CA VAL A 93 -6.75 10.93 -5.34
C VAL A 93 -5.26 11.28 -5.43
N VAL A 94 -4.42 10.27 -5.63
CA VAL A 94 -2.95 10.37 -5.72
C VAL A 94 -2.52 9.65 -6.99
N PRO A 95 -2.47 10.33 -8.15
CA PRO A 95 -2.14 9.69 -9.43
C PRO A 95 -0.79 8.97 -9.44
N GLY A 96 0.18 9.46 -8.68
CA GLY A 96 1.50 8.84 -8.52
C GLY A 96 1.47 7.46 -7.85
N ALA A 97 0.36 7.04 -7.24
CA ALA A 97 0.21 5.71 -6.65
C ALA A 97 0.22 4.58 -7.69
N ILE A 98 0.00 4.89 -8.96
CA ILE A 98 -0.19 3.90 -10.04
C ILE A 98 0.92 2.85 -10.10
N PHE A 99 2.18 3.28 -10.03
CA PHE A 99 3.34 2.37 -10.10
C PHE A 99 3.59 1.64 -8.79
N TYR A 100 3.40 2.32 -7.65
CA TYR A 100 3.60 1.70 -6.33
C TYR A 100 2.56 0.60 -6.07
N GLU A 101 1.31 0.83 -6.44
CA GLU A 101 0.26 -0.19 -6.35
C GLU A 101 0.52 -1.36 -7.30
N ALA A 102 1.03 -1.09 -8.51
CA ALA A 102 1.42 -2.14 -9.46
C ALA A 102 2.64 -2.96 -8.99
N GLU A 103 3.60 -2.35 -8.31
CA GLU A 103 4.69 -3.08 -7.64
C GLU A 103 4.15 -4.03 -6.55
N VAL A 104 3.24 -3.54 -5.69
CA VAL A 104 2.60 -4.38 -4.66
C VAL A 104 1.74 -5.48 -5.29
N HIS A 105 1.09 -5.20 -6.41
CA HIS A 105 0.38 -6.19 -7.22
C HIS A 105 1.31 -7.31 -7.66
N ASP A 106 2.43 -6.99 -8.32
CA ASP A 106 3.38 -7.97 -8.81
C ASP A 106 4.02 -8.79 -7.69
N MET A 107 4.40 -8.12 -6.60
CA MET A 107 5.22 -8.73 -5.55
C MET A 107 4.39 -9.51 -4.51
N LEU A 108 3.13 -9.13 -4.29
CA LEU A 108 2.28 -9.70 -3.24
C LEU A 108 0.91 -10.17 -3.76
N GLY A 109 0.57 -9.93 -5.02
CA GLY A 109 -0.67 -10.38 -5.66
C GLY A 109 -1.91 -9.59 -5.22
N VAL A 110 -1.75 -8.36 -4.75
CA VAL A 110 -2.88 -7.50 -4.34
C VAL A 110 -3.55 -6.91 -5.59
N ILE A 111 -4.88 -6.91 -5.65
CA ILE A 111 -5.63 -6.24 -6.72
C ILE A 111 -6.11 -4.87 -6.23
N PHE A 112 -5.66 -3.81 -6.92
CA PHE A 112 -6.07 -2.43 -6.67
C PHE A 112 -7.14 -2.00 -7.67
N GLU A 113 -8.41 -2.04 -7.26
CA GLU A 113 -9.55 -1.73 -8.13
C GLU A 113 -9.52 -0.25 -8.58
N GLY A 114 -9.52 -0.04 -9.90
CA GLY A 114 -9.40 1.30 -10.50
C GLY A 114 -7.98 1.67 -10.97
N ASN A 115 -6.96 0.86 -10.66
CA ASN A 115 -5.63 1.03 -11.24
C ASN A 115 -5.54 0.35 -12.63
N SER A 116 -5.14 1.11 -13.65
CA SER A 116 -5.07 0.64 -15.04
C SER A 116 -3.94 -0.37 -15.30
N LEU A 117 -3.01 -0.57 -14.37
CA LEU A 117 -1.89 -1.50 -14.51
C LEU A 117 -2.17 -2.90 -13.93
N MET A 118 -3.40 -3.20 -13.49
CA MET A 118 -3.74 -4.50 -12.87
C MET A 118 -3.93 -5.65 -13.87
N GLU A 119 -3.95 -5.37 -15.18
CA GLU A 119 -4.12 -6.39 -16.22
C GLU A 119 -2.80 -7.07 -16.62
N GLY A 120 -1.65 -6.51 -16.20
CA GLY A 120 -0.33 -6.98 -16.55
C GLY A 120 0.62 -6.99 -15.36
N ARG A 121 1.91 -7.12 -15.66
CA ARG A 121 3.00 -7.05 -14.68
C ARG A 121 3.84 -5.81 -14.91
N LEU A 122 4.29 -5.18 -13.84
CA LEU A 122 5.18 -4.03 -13.89
C LEU A 122 6.66 -4.42 -13.82
N LEU A 123 6.99 -5.29 -12.86
CA LEU A 123 8.35 -5.71 -12.52
C LEU A 123 8.63 -7.16 -12.94
N LEU A 124 7.63 -8.03 -12.79
CA LEU A 124 7.78 -9.43 -13.14
C LEU A 124 7.73 -9.62 -14.65
N PRO A 125 8.59 -10.49 -15.22
CA PRO A 125 8.51 -10.82 -16.63
C PRO A 125 7.20 -11.56 -16.93
N ASP A 126 6.71 -11.44 -18.17
CA ASP A 126 5.52 -12.16 -18.64
C ASP A 126 5.68 -13.68 -18.50
N THR A 127 6.92 -14.16 -18.53
CA THR A 127 7.26 -15.59 -18.36
C THR A 127 7.21 -16.07 -16.91
N TYR A 128 6.97 -15.19 -15.92
CA TYR A 128 6.90 -15.62 -14.52
C TYR A 128 5.75 -16.64 -14.33
N PRO A 129 6.02 -17.84 -13.80
CA PRO A 129 5.04 -18.92 -13.75
C PRO A 129 3.79 -18.53 -12.97
N SER A 130 2.62 -18.73 -13.57
CA SER A 130 1.33 -18.37 -12.94
C SER A 130 0.94 -19.29 -11.77
N ASP A 131 1.55 -20.47 -11.68
CA ASP A 131 1.35 -21.44 -10.58
C ASP A 131 2.20 -21.13 -9.34
N LEU A 132 3.18 -20.22 -9.44
CA LEU A 132 4.00 -19.82 -8.30
C LEU A 132 3.38 -18.64 -7.54
N PRO A 133 3.49 -18.61 -6.21
CA PRO A 133 3.05 -17.46 -5.42
C PRO A 133 3.92 -16.23 -5.74
N PRO A 134 3.38 -15.01 -5.66
CA PRO A 134 4.16 -13.78 -5.82
C PRO A 134 5.45 -13.78 -4.95
N PRO A 135 6.58 -13.26 -5.46
CA PRO A 135 7.90 -13.51 -4.86
C PRO A 135 8.10 -13.02 -3.42
N LEU A 136 7.38 -11.97 -2.99
CA LEU A 136 7.51 -11.43 -1.63
C LEU A 136 6.52 -12.05 -0.64
N ARG A 137 5.73 -13.03 -1.06
CA ARG A 137 4.92 -13.83 -0.13
C ARG A 137 5.81 -14.78 0.68
N LYS A 138 5.44 -15.00 1.94
CA LYS A 138 6.21 -15.84 2.87
C LYS A 138 6.27 -17.31 2.44
N GLU A 139 5.25 -17.78 1.72
CA GLU A 139 5.22 -19.13 1.15
C GLU A 139 6.06 -19.29 -0.14
N ALA A 140 6.58 -18.20 -0.72
CA ALA A 140 7.38 -18.28 -1.94
C ALA A 140 8.74 -18.95 -1.66
N ASN A 141 9.14 -19.88 -2.53
CA ASN A 141 10.45 -20.53 -2.48
C ASN A 141 11.38 -19.88 -3.53
N PRO A 142 12.41 -19.12 -3.13
CA PRO A 142 13.31 -18.45 -4.07
C PRO A 142 14.09 -19.40 -4.97
N GLU A 143 14.50 -20.57 -4.48
CA GLU A 143 15.25 -21.56 -5.27
C GLU A 143 14.36 -22.12 -6.39
N GLU A 144 13.12 -22.49 -6.06
CA GLU A 144 12.17 -22.98 -7.06
C GLU A 144 11.85 -21.91 -8.11
N ILE A 145 11.66 -20.65 -7.70
CA ILE A 145 11.46 -19.53 -8.64
C ILE A 145 12.66 -19.41 -9.57
N ARG A 146 13.89 -19.42 -9.05
CA ARG A 146 15.10 -19.28 -9.88
C ARG A 146 15.25 -20.42 -10.88
N ARG A 147 15.07 -21.67 -10.44
CA ARG A 147 15.10 -22.87 -11.28
C ARG A 147 14.07 -22.79 -12.40
N ARG A 148 12.82 -22.45 -12.07
CA ARG A 148 11.71 -22.34 -13.05
C ARG A 148 11.88 -21.19 -14.02
N MET A 149 12.57 -20.13 -13.60
CA MET A 149 12.91 -18.97 -14.43
C MET A 149 14.20 -19.16 -15.25
N GLY A 150 14.93 -20.28 -15.08
CA GLY A 150 16.21 -20.50 -15.75
C GLY A 150 17.31 -19.53 -15.32
N LEU A 151 17.30 -19.10 -14.05
CA LEU A 151 18.26 -18.16 -13.45
C LEU A 151 19.37 -18.85 -12.63
N GLU A 152 19.54 -20.15 -12.84
CA GLU A 152 20.55 -21.01 -12.21
C GLU A 152 21.71 -21.30 -13.16
#